data_AF-A0A378JH60-F1
#
_entry.id   AF-A0A378JH60-F1
#
_cell.length_a   1.000
_cell.length_b   1.000
_cell.length_c   1.000
_cell.angle_alpha   90.00
_cell.angle_beta   90.00
_cell.angle_gamma   90.00
#
_symmetry.space_group_name_H-M   'P 1'
#
loop_
_entity.id
_entity.type
_entity.pdbx_description
1 polymer ?
#
loop_
_entity_poly.entity_id
_entity_poly.type
_entity_poly.pdbx_seq_one_letter_code
_entity_poly.pdbx_strand_id
1 'polypeptide(L)'
;MKTEWKKVDDDWYEKKTINEQRVPVFTYHYKRKSASPTPTILLKTKLAQNLCGYILIKKDIKDTILFIQEHNKLVQTSDNIGKNIILKGLTRAIVITYGKCFTDADGRKIRLDKKFIKTKTNQEIHALLMEMRNQYVAHAGKSIHEKICLSLLCPPPKEVNKVLRGKNVKGKIILEQQLFQTTSTIEFNDGTVLSLLNELRNSLDKKISQIQEKLGLENLDPVKLWNLVKRNKVFHIDEVILEKIQQK
;
A
#
# COMPACT_ATOMS: atom_id res chain seq x y z
N MET A 1 22.01 6.58 -23.41
CA MET A 1 21.21 6.82 -22.17
C MET A 1 19.74 6.97 -22.56
N LYS A 2 18.85 6.05 -22.15
CA LYS A 2 17.43 6.14 -22.51
C LYS A 2 16.83 7.37 -21.81
N THR A 3 16.21 8.24 -22.58
CA THR A 3 15.54 9.46 -22.09
C THR A 3 14.05 9.35 -22.39
N GLU A 4 13.23 9.57 -21.38
CA GLU A 4 11.77 9.57 -21.49
C GLU A 4 11.25 10.99 -21.20
N TRP A 5 10.34 11.48 -22.04
CA TRP A 5 9.73 12.80 -21.88
C TRP A 5 8.24 12.67 -21.62
N LYS A 6 7.73 13.44 -20.66
CA LYS A 6 6.30 13.51 -20.32
C LYS A 6 5.86 14.96 -20.21
N LYS A 7 4.71 15.30 -20.79
CA LYS A 7 4.05 16.60 -20.53
C LYS A 7 3.38 16.51 -19.17
N VAL A 8 3.73 17.40 -18.25
CA VAL A 8 3.24 17.43 -16.85
C VAL A 8 2.01 18.33 -16.75
N ASP A 9 2.07 19.46 -17.43
CA ASP A 9 1.04 20.49 -17.50
C ASP A 9 1.19 21.25 -18.83
N ASP A 10 0.32 22.20 -19.12
CA ASP A 10 0.26 22.90 -20.40
C ASP A 10 1.60 23.47 -20.86
N ASP A 11 2.37 24.03 -19.91
CA ASP A 11 3.69 24.59 -20.15
C ASP A 11 4.85 23.73 -19.61
N TRP A 12 4.60 22.61 -18.93
CA TRP A 12 5.67 21.88 -18.22
C TRP A 12 6.00 20.53 -18.85
N TYR A 13 7.29 20.27 -19.00
CA TYR A 13 7.82 18.99 -19.45
C TYR A 13 8.72 18.38 -18.38
N GLU A 14 8.52 17.11 -18.09
CA GLU A 14 9.39 16.27 -17.28
C GLU A 14 10.29 15.44 -18.20
N LYS A 15 11.60 15.48 -17.92
CA LYS A 15 12.59 14.61 -18.52
C LYS A 15 13.05 13.62 -17.47
N LYS A 16 12.92 12.34 -17.78
CA LYS A 16 13.48 11.24 -16.99
C LYS A 16 14.71 10.71 -17.69
N THR A 17 15.84 10.70 -16.99
CA THR A 17 17.08 10.07 -17.42
C THR A 17 17.51 9.03 -16.40
N ILE A 18 18.38 8.10 -16.80
CA ILE A 18 18.99 7.12 -15.90
C ILE A 18 20.45 7.50 -15.75
N ASN A 19 20.89 7.78 -14.52
CA ASN A 19 22.30 8.08 -14.26
C ASN A 19 23.18 6.81 -14.30
N GLU A 20 24.48 6.98 -14.09
CA GLU A 20 25.46 5.88 -14.11
C GLU A 20 25.15 4.80 -13.06
N GLN A 21 24.53 5.19 -11.94
CA GLN A 21 24.11 4.31 -10.84
C GLN A 21 22.75 3.63 -11.08
N ARG A 22 22.19 3.73 -12.30
CA ARG A 22 20.87 3.20 -12.67
C ARG A 22 19.70 3.79 -11.87
N VAL A 23 19.90 4.96 -11.28
CA VAL A 23 18.87 5.71 -10.56
C VAL A 23 18.17 6.67 -11.53
N PRO A 24 16.83 6.72 -11.54
CA PRO A 24 16.11 7.69 -12.33
C PRO A 24 16.32 9.10 -11.78
N VAL A 25 16.73 10.03 -12.65
CA VAL A 25 16.85 11.46 -12.36
C VAL A 25 15.78 12.19 -13.16
N PHE A 26 15.07 13.10 -12.50
CA PHE A 26 13.99 13.88 -13.09
C PHE A 26 14.40 15.35 -13.17
N THR A 27 14.22 15.96 -14.34
CA THR A 27 14.38 17.41 -14.54
C THR A 27 13.14 17.99 -15.18
N TYR A 28 12.81 19.24 -14.83
CA TYR A 28 11.63 19.93 -15.32
C TYR A 28 12.02 21.09 -16.24
N HIS A 29 11.26 21.27 -17.32
CA HIS A 29 11.55 22.23 -18.38
C HIS A 29 10.27 23.02 -18.71
N TYR A 30 10.37 24.34 -18.70
CA TYR A 30 9.25 25.26 -18.93
C TYR A 30 9.12 25.62 -20.42
N LYS A 31 7.89 25.64 -20.93
CA LYS A 31 7.42 25.89 -22.32
C LYS A 31 7.93 24.95 -23.41
N ARG A 32 9.16 24.44 -23.34
CA ARG A 32 9.76 23.60 -24.39
C ARG A 32 10.67 22.54 -23.80
N LYS A 33 10.70 21.35 -24.42
CA LYS A 33 11.63 20.26 -24.06
C LYS A 33 13.11 20.64 -24.18
N SER A 34 13.46 21.56 -25.09
CA SER A 34 14.83 22.02 -25.31
C SER A 34 15.30 23.10 -24.33
N ALA A 35 14.41 23.63 -23.49
CA ALA A 35 14.77 24.64 -22.50
C ALA A 35 15.80 24.09 -21.49
N SER A 36 16.55 24.97 -20.84
CA SER A 36 17.38 24.55 -19.71
C SER A 36 16.50 24.03 -18.56
N PRO A 37 16.97 23.01 -17.80
CA PRO A 37 16.21 22.49 -16.68
C PRO A 37 16.05 23.57 -15.60
N THR A 38 14.82 23.72 -15.13
CA THR A 38 14.45 24.67 -14.09
C THR A 38 14.97 24.19 -12.73
N PRO A 39 15.51 25.08 -11.88
CA PRO A 39 15.80 24.78 -10.48
C PRO A 39 14.65 24.08 -9.76
N THR A 40 15.00 23.10 -8.93
CA THR A 40 14.02 22.38 -8.09
C THR A 40 13.84 23.11 -6.77
N ILE A 41 12.61 23.51 -6.47
CA ILE A 41 12.25 24.17 -5.22
C ILE A 41 11.60 23.13 -4.29
N LEU A 42 12.20 22.90 -3.13
CA LEU A 42 11.79 21.89 -2.18
C LEU A 42 11.22 22.53 -0.92
N LEU A 43 9.91 22.44 -0.73
CA LEU A 43 9.26 22.84 0.52
C LEU A 43 9.62 21.86 1.63
N LYS A 44 10.19 22.39 2.71
CA LYS A 44 10.64 21.64 3.89
C LYS A 44 9.86 21.99 5.15
N THR A 45 8.76 22.74 5.03
CA THR A 45 7.89 23.08 6.15
C THR A 45 7.20 21.85 6.75
N LYS A 46 6.83 21.93 8.02
CA LYS A 46 6.05 20.90 8.74
C LYS A 46 4.74 20.58 8.02
N LEU A 47 4.05 21.59 7.50
CA LEU A 47 2.80 21.38 6.73
C LEU A 47 3.06 20.63 5.42
N ALA A 48 4.12 20.97 4.69
CA ALA A 48 4.49 20.27 3.46
C ALA A 48 4.89 18.82 3.74
N GLN A 49 5.66 18.56 4.81
CA GLN A 49 6.01 17.21 5.23
C GLN A 49 4.75 16.39 5.60
N ASN A 50 3.80 16.99 6.34
CA ASN A 50 2.52 16.34 6.65
C ASN A 50 1.73 16.03 5.38
N LEU A 51 1.68 16.96 4.43
CA LEU A 51 1.03 16.76 3.13
C LEU A 51 1.64 15.58 2.37
N CYS A 52 2.97 15.50 2.29
CA CYS A 52 3.67 14.35 1.71
C CYS A 52 3.27 13.04 2.41
N GLY A 53 3.19 13.02 3.75
CA GLY A 53 2.73 11.86 4.52
C GLY A 53 1.32 11.41 4.12
N TYR A 54 0.37 12.34 4.00
CA TYR A 54 -0.99 12.02 3.57
C TYR A 54 -1.08 11.57 2.11
N ILE A 55 -0.27 12.15 1.20
CA ILE A 55 -0.20 11.71 -0.21
C ILE A 55 0.33 10.26 -0.30
N LEU A 56 1.34 9.91 0.50
CA LEU A 56 1.86 8.54 0.57
C LEU A 56 0.80 7.55 1.09
N ILE A 57 0.03 7.94 2.11
CA ILE A 57 -1.10 7.12 2.61
C ILE A 57 -2.18 6.97 1.52
N LYS A 58 -2.50 8.03 0.79
CA LYS A 58 -3.45 7.97 -0.33
C LYS A 58 -2.98 7.00 -1.41
N LYS A 59 -1.68 6.97 -1.70
CA LYS A 59 -1.07 5.96 -2.59
C LYS A 59 -1.25 4.55 -2.03
N ASP A 60 -0.93 4.31 -0.76
CA ASP A 60 -1.09 2.99 -0.11
C ASP A 60 -2.57 2.51 -0.18
N ILE A 61 -3.55 3.39 0.02
CA ILE A 61 -4.98 3.06 -0.16
C ILE A 61 -5.30 2.68 -1.60
N LYS A 62 -4.80 3.45 -2.58
CA LYS A 62 -4.99 3.14 -4.00
C LYS A 62 -4.40 1.77 -4.34
N ASP A 63 -3.19 1.49 -3.88
CA ASP A 63 -2.52 0.20 -4.10
C ASP A 63 -3.33 -0.94 -3.45
N THR A 64 -3.87 -0.72 -2.24
CA THR A 64 -4.75 -1.69 -1.56
C THR A 64 -6.01 -1.99 -2.38
N ILE A 65 -6.66 -0.98 -2.95
CA ILE A 65 -7.82 -1.16 -3.85
C ILE A 65 -7.43 -2.02 -5.06
N LEU A 66 -6.30 -1.74 -5.71
CA LEU A 66 -5.82 -2.50 -6.86
C LEU A 66 -5.54 -3.96 -6.48
N PHE A 67 -4.93 -4.21 -5.33
CA PHE A 67 -4.69 -5.58 -4.86
C PHE A 67 -5.99 -6.34 -4.60
N ILE A 68 -7.02 -5.69 -4.04
CA ILE A 68 -8.35 -6.31 -3.87
C ILE A 68 -8.95 -6.66 -5.23
N GLN A 69 -8.87 -5.76 -6.21
CA GLN A 69 -9.39 -6.03 -7.55
C GLN A 69 -8.71 -7.23 -8.21
N GLU A 70 -7.38 -7.31 -8.16
CA GLU A 70 -6.64 -8.45 -8.70
C GLU A 70 -6.89 -9.74 -7.90
N HIS A 71 -7.02 -9.63 -6.58
CA HIS A 71 -7.39 -10.75 -5.73
C HIS A 71 -8.73 -11.35 -6.16
N ASN A 72 -9.75 -10.50 -6.36
CA ASN A 72 -11.11 -10.96 -6.68
C ASN A 72 -11.19 -11.58 -8.07
N LYS A 73 -10.46 -11.04 -9.05
CA LYS A 73 -10.31 -11.68 -10.39
C LYS A 73 -9.70 -13.07 -10.30
N LEU A 74 -8.67 -13.25 -9.47
CA LEU A 74 -8.03 -14.55 -9.29
C LEU A 74 -8.91 -15.53 -8.52
N VAL A 75 -9.71 -15.07 -7.56
CA VAL A 75 -10.70 -15.93 -6.86
C VAL A 75 -11.69 -16.51 -7.85
N GLN A 76 -12.22 -15.70 -8.78
CA GLN A 76 -13.21 -16.14 -9.78
C GLN A 76 -12.66 -17.15 -10.79
N THR A 77 -11.34 -17.25 -10.95
CA THR A 77 -10.70 -18.05 -11.99
C THR A 77 -9.88 -19.23 -11.45
N SER A 78 -9.84 -19.41 -10.12
CA SER A 78 -8.98 -20.42 -9.49
C SER A 78 -9.76 -21.63 -9.00
N ASP A 79 -9.40 -22.81 -9.54
CA ASP A 79 -10.00 -24.09 -9.12
C ASP A 79 -9.65 -24.50 -7.68
N ASN A 80 -8.58 -23.93 -7.11
CA ASN A 80 -8.10 -24.26 -5.76
C ASN A 80 -7.59 -23.02 -5.02
N ILE A 81 -8.54 -22.16 -4.61
CA ILE A 81 -8.31 -20.91 -3.88
C ILE A 81 -7.36 -21.12 -2.68
N GLY A 82 -7.60 -22.16 -1.88
CA GLY A 82 -6.83 -22.44 -0.66
C GLY A 82 -5.36 -22.83 -0.91
N LYS A 83 -5.01 -23.31 -2.11
CA LYS A 83 -3.61 -23.64 -2.47
C LYS A 83 -2.95 -22.58 -3.35
N ASN A 84 -3.69 -21.62 -3.89
CA ASN A 84 -3.16 -20.61 -4.79
C ASN A 84 -2.21 -19.63 -4.06
N ILE A 85 -0.93 -19.72 -4.38
CA ILE A 85 0.12 -18.91 -3.73
C ILE A 85 0.00 -17.41 -4.04
N ILE A 86 -0.53 -17.06 -5.22
CA ILE A 86 -0.70 -15.67 -5.65
C ILE A 86 -1.82 -15.02 -4.84
N LEU A 87 -2.95 -15.72 -4.64
CA LEU A 87 -4.04 -15.24 -3.77
C LEU A 87 -3.58 -14.98 -2.34
N LYS A 88 -2.71 -15.85 -1.81
CA LYS A 88 -2.10 -15.67 -0.48
C LYS A 88 -1.19 -14.45 -0.44
N GLY A 89 -0.37 -14.28 -1.48
CA GLY A 89 0.49 -13.11 -1.65
C GLY A 89 -0.32 -11.82 -1.68
N LEU A 90 -1.41 -11.78 -2.45
CA LEU A 90 -2.31 -10.64 -2.54
C LEU A 90 -3.03 -10.37 -1.22
N THR A 91 -3.54 -11.39 -0.54
CA THR A 91 -4.15 -11.25 0.80
C THR A 91 -3.18 -10.58 1.77
N ARG A 92 -1.92 -11.05 1.81
CA ARG A 92 -0.87 -10.44 2.64
C ARG A 92 -0.59 -9.00 2.21
N ALA A 93 -0.47 -8.74 0.91
CA ALA A 93 -0.24 -7.40 0.38
C ALA A 93 -1.36 -6.42 0.74
N ILE A 94 -2.63 -6.83 0.66
CA ILE A 94 -3.80 -6.05 1.08
C ILE A 94 -3.68 -5.69 2.57
N VAL A 95 -3.52 -6.70 3.43
CA VAL A 95 -3.46 -6.52 4.89
C VAL A 95 -2.27 -5.66 5.31
N ILE A 96 -1.10 -5.90 4.72
CA ILE A 96 0.12 -5.13 5.01
C ILE A 96 -0.05 -3.68 4.55
N THR A 97 -0.48 -3.47 3.31
CA THR A 97 -0.57 -2.12 2.73
C THR A 97 -1.66 -1.29 3.40
N TYR A 98 -2.78 -1.92 3.74
CA TYR A 98 -3.82 -1.30 4.58
C TYR A 98 -3.29 -0.97 5.98
N GLY A 99 -2.71 -1.95 6.68
CA GLY A 99 -2.20 -1.77 8.04
C GLY A 99 -1.08 -0.74 8.13
N LYS A 100 -0.27 -0.62 7.06
CA LYS A 100 0.70 0.45 6.90
C LYS A 100 0.02 1.80 7.08
N CYS A 101 -1.19 2.08 6.59
CA CYS A 101 -1.83 3.39 6.72
C CYS A 101 -2.07 3.84 8.18
N PHE A 102 -2.19 2.90 9.12
CA PHE A 102 -2.58 3.16 10.52
C PHE A 102 -1.44 3.00 11.53
N THR A 103 -0.23 2.67 11.07
CA THR A 103 0.93 2.39 11.92
C THR A 103 2.00 3.47 11.80
N ASP A 104 2.84 3.62 12.82
CA ASP A 104 3.93 4.60 12.73
C ASP A 104 4.97 4.14 11.71
N ALA A 105 5.48 5.10 10.93
CA ALA A 105 6.54 4.85 9.96
C ALA A 105 7.50 6.05 9.93
N ASP A 106 8.77 5.78 10.21
CA ASP A 106 9.82 6.79 10.42
C ASP A 106 9.94 7.78 9.26
N GLY A 107 9.77 7.31 8.03
CA GLY A 107 9.91 8.12 6.82
C GLY A 107 8.76 9.10 6.55
N ARG A 108 7.54 8.83 7.02
CA ARG A 108 6.35 9.64 6.69
C ARG A 108 5.78 10.44 7.86
N LYS A 109 6.15 10.08 9.11
CA LYS A 109 5.80 10.77 10.37
C LYS A 109 4.30 11.05 10.62
N ILE A 110 3.42 10.48 9.81
CA ILE A 110 1.96 10.60 9.88
C ILE A 110 1.36 9.21 9.80
N ARG A 111 0.26 8.99 10.52
CA ARG A 111 -0.62 7.82 10.40
C ARG A 111 -2.06 8.27 10.33
N LEU A 112 -2.92 7.41 9.79
CA LEU A 112 -4.36 7.57 9.95
C LEU A 112 -4.77 7.23 11.38
N ASP A 113 -5.75 7.97 11.84
CA ASP A 113 -6.44 7.74 13.10
C ASP A 113 -7.76 7.04 12.79
N LYS A 114 -8.21 6.13 13.67
CA LYS A 114 -9.49 5.42 13.54
C LYS A 114 -10.67 6.38 13.34
N LYS A 115 -10.58 7.62 13.84
CA LYS A 115 -11.59 8.68 13.63
C LYS A 115 -11.84 9.07 12.16
N PHE A 116 -10.97 8.66 11.23
CA PHE A 116 -11.21 8.80 9.79
C PHE A 116 -12.31 7.85 9.28
N ILE A 117 -12.69 6.85 10.08
CA ILE A 117 -13.72 5.86 9.77
C ILE A 117 -14.99 6.19 10.56
N LYS A 118 -16.05 6.61 9.88
CA LYS A 118 -17.28 7.12 10.51
C LYS A 118 -18.32 6.04 10.71
N THR A 119 -18.44 5.10 9.79
CA THR A 119 -19.49 4.08 9.88
C THR A 119 -19.06 2.93 10.80
N LYS A 120 -19.99 2.41 11.61
CA LYS A 120 -19.75 1.29 12.53
C LYS A 120 -19.26 0.04 11.78
N THR A 121 -19.91 -0.28 10.65
CA THR A 121 -19.53 -1.40 9.78
C THR A 121 -18.08 -1.29 9.30
N ASN A 122 -17.65 -0.10 8.84
CA ASN A 122 -16.27 0.09 8.40
C ASN A 122 -15.28 0.05 9.57
N GLN A 123 -15.69 0.40 10.79
CA GLN A 123 -14.87 0.24 11.99
C GLN A 123 -14.66 -1.23 12.37
N GLU A 124 -15.67 -2.08 12.21
CA GLU A 124 -15.58 -3.53 12.42
C GLU A 124 -14.65 -4.16 11.38
N ILE A 125 -14.77 -3.76 10.11
CA ILE A 125 -13.87 -4.20 9.03
C ILE A 125 -12.43 -3.75 9.30
N HIS A 126 -12.23 -2.50 9.75
CA HIS A 126 -10.91 -2.02 10.16
C HIS A 126 -10.31 -2.87 11.28
N ALA A 127 -11.10 -3.18 12.32
CA ALA A 127 -10.64 -4.01 13.43
C ALA A 127 -10.22 -5.40 12.93
N LEU A 128 -11.01 -6.00 12.02
CA LEU A 128 -10.68 -7.28 11.40
C LEU A 128 -9.35 -7.21 10.62
N LEU A 129 -9.16 -6.22 9.76
CA LEU A 129 -7.92 -6.06 8.96
C LEU A 129 -6.69 -5.81 9.84
N MET A 130 -6.83 -5.03 10.91
CA MET A 130 -5.76 -4.79 11.86
C MET A 130 -5.42 -6.05 12.67
N GLU A 131 -6.43 -6.85 13.04
CA GLU A 131 -6.22 -8.13 13.71
C GLU A 131 -5.52 -9.13 12.80
N MET A 132 -5.92 -9.22 11.52
CA MET A 132 -5.21 -10.03 10.54
C MET A 132 -3.75 -9.61 10.40
N ARG A 133 -3.46 -8.31 10.38
CA ARG A 133 -2.06 -7.85 10.32
C ARG A 133 -1.27 -8.37 11.53
N ASN A 134 -1.85 -8.26 12.72
CA ASN A 134 -1.15 -8.61 13.96
C ASN A 134 -1.03 -10.13 14.14
N GLN A 135 -2.07 -10.90 13.86
CA GLN A 135 -2.10 -12.35 14.10
C GLN A 135 -1.77 -13.21 12.88
N TYR A 136 -2.12 -12.78 11.68
CA TYR A 136 -1.89 -13.61 10.48
C TYR A 136 -0.58 -13.25 9.80
N VAL A 137 -0.25 -11.96 9.70
CA VAL A 137 0.98 -11.53 9.02
C VAL A 137 2.19 -11.52 9.98
N ALA A 138 2.03 -11.04 11.22
CA ALA A 138 3.15 -10.84 12.14
C ALA A 138 3.44 -12.04 13.06
N HIS A 139 2.45 -12.86 13.43
CA HIS A 139 2.64 -13.94 14.42
C HIS A 139 1.91 -15.24 14.04
N ALA A 140 2.61 -16.25 13.52
CA ALA A 140 2.04 -17.53 13.05
C ALA A 140 1.46 -18.48 14.13
N GLY A 141 1.00 -17.97 15.29
CA GLY A 141 0.71 -18.79 16.47
C GLY A 141 -0.76 -18.90 16.91
N LYS A 142 -1.63 -17.94 16.57
CA LYS A 142 -3.03 -17.89 17.07
C LYS A 142 -4.08 -17.55 16.02
N SER A 143 -3.69 -17.44 14.76
CA SER A 143 -4.62 -17.10 13.69
C SER A 143 -5.44 -18.31 13.25
N ILE A 144 -6.76 -18.16 13.16
CA ILE A 144 -7.64 -19.15 12.52
C ILE A 144 -7.33 -19.31 11.02
N HIS A 145 -6.53 -18.42 10.44
CA HIS A 145 -6.23 -18.35 9.01
C HIS A 145 -5.12 -19.31 8.55
N GLU A 146 -4.40 -19.93 9.48
CA GLU A 146 -3.35 -20.91 9.17
C GLU A 146 -3.35 -22.02 10.23
N LYS A 147 -3.87 -23.20 9.88
CA LYS A 147 -3.89 -24.38 10.76
C LYS A 147 -3.18 -25.56 10.10
N ILE A 148 -2.26 -26.19 10.81
CA ILE A 148 -1.70 -27.48 10.40
C ILE A 148 -2.48 -28.57 11.13
N CYS A 149 -2.93 -29.59 10.40
CA CYS A 149 -3.43 -30.83 10.97
C CYS A 149 -2.49 -31.97 10.59
N LEU A 150 -2.21 -32.82 11.58
CA LEU A 150 -1.51 -34.07 11.37
C LEU A 150 -2.56 -35.16 11.36
N SER A 151 -2.79 -35.75 10.19
CA SER A 151 -3.73 -36.86 10.01
C SER A 151 -2.95 -38.16 9.96
N LEU A 152 -3.28 -39.10 10.85
CA LEU A 152 -2.75 -40.46 10.76
C LEU A 152 -3.67 -41.28 9.87
N LEU A 153 -3.23 -41.56 8.64
CA LEU A 153 -3.98 -42.41 7.74
C LEU A 153 -3.67 -43.87 8.06
N CYS A 154 -4.68 -44.56 8.58
CA CYS A 154 -4.63 -45.99 8.88
C CYS A 154 -5.40 -46.78 7.83
N PRO A 155 -4.93 -47.98 7.43
CA PRO A 155 -5.71 -48.90 6.61
C PRO A 155 -7.08 -49.19 7.28
N PRO A 156 -8.15 -49.37 6.49
CA PRO A 156 -9.48 -49.58 7.05
C PRO A 156 -9.53 -50.90 7.86
N PRO A 157 -10.46 -51.04 8.82
CA PRO A 157 -10.52 -52.20 9.72
C PRO A 157 -10.52 -53.56 9.00
N LYS A 158 -11.12 -53.63 7.81
CA LYS A 158 -11.14 -54.85 6.97
C LYS A 158 -9.74 -55.29 6.52
N GLU A 159 -8.83 -54.36 6.27
CA GLU A 159 -7.44 -54.66 5.93
C GLU A 159 -6.65 -55.01 7.19
N VAL A 160 -6.83 -54.29 8.30
CA VAL A 160 -6.18 -54.60 9.59
C VAL A 160 -6.53 -56.02 10.07
N ASN A 161 -7.78 -56.44 9.92
CA ASN A 161 -8.23 -57.78 10.27
C ASN A 161 -7.59 -58.90 9.43
N LYS A 162 -7.07 -58.60 8.23
CA LYS A 162 -6.30 -59.57 7.44
C LYS A 162 -4.91 -59.80 8.06
N VAL A 163 -4.28 -58.77 8.64
CA VAL A 163 -3.01 -58.91 9.39
C VAL A 163 -3.19 -59.86 10.56
N LEU A 164 -4.25 -59.66 11.36
CA LEU A 164 -4.55 -60.51 12.53
C LEU A 164 -4.79 -61.99 12.17
N ARG A 165 -5.13 -62.26 10.91
CA ARG A 165 -5.34 -63.61 10.36
C ARG A 165 -4.12 -64.14 9.60
N GLY A 166 -2.95 -63.51 9.74
CA GLY A 166 -1.69 -63.92 9.10
C GLY A 166 -1.61 -63.68 7.59
N LYS A 167 -2.49 -62.83 7.04
CA LYS A 167 -2.49 -62.50 5.60
C LYS A 167 -1.73 -61.20 5.34
N ASN A 168 -1.00 -61.15 4.23
CA ASN A 168 -0.33 -59.94 3.77
C ASN A 168 -1.33 -58.82 3.47
N VAL A 169 -1.02 -57.61 3.94
CA VAL A 169 -1.82 -56.41 3.72
C VAL A 169 -1.05 -55.42 2.85
N LYS A 170 -1.77 -54.80 1.92
CA LYS A 170 -1.26 -53.65 1.15
C LYS A 170 -1.71 -52.37 1.84
N GLY A 171 -0.75 -51.59 2.35
CA GLY A 171 -1.01 -50.29 2.97
C GLY A 171 0.03 -49.96 4.03
N LYS A 172 0.59 -48.75 3.99
CA LYS A 172 1.49 -48.21 5.02
C LYS A 172 0.69 -47.25 5.90
N ILE A 173 0.98 -47.21 7.20
CA ILE A 173 0.53 -46.09 8.04
C ILE A 173 1.27 -44.85 7.55
N ILE A 174 0.51 -43.85 7.10
CA ILE A 174 1.07 -42.60 6.57
C ILE A 174 0.73 -41.50 7.56
N LEU A 175 1.76 -40.79 8.01
CA LEU A 175 1.57 -39.50 8.63
C LEU A 175 1.36 -38.48 7.51
N GLU A 176 0.12 -38.05 7.32
CA GLU A 176 -0.21 -37.00 6.38
C GLU A 176 -0.19 -35.65 7.08
N GLN A 177 0.54 -34.70 6.50
CA GLN A 177 0.58 -33.31 6.96
C GLN A 177 -0.39 -32.52 6.07
N GLN A 178 -1.57 -32.22 6.60
CA GLN A 178 -2.55 -31.43 5.88
C GLN A 178 -2.56 -30.01 6.44
N LEU A 179 -2.05 -29.07 5.65
CA LEU A 179 -2.16 -27.66 5.94
C LEU A 179 -3.59 -27.22 5.62
N PHE A 180 -4.41 -27.12 6.66
CA PHE A 180 -5.72 -26.47 6.63
C PHE A 180 -5.51 -24.96 6.75
N GLN A 181 -5.09 -24.35 5.64
CA GLN A 181 -5.32 -22.93 5.48
C GLN A 181 -6.81 -22.78 5.21
N THR A 182 -7.52 -22.16 6.14
CA THR A 182 -8.93 -21.89 5.94
C THR A 182 -9.08 -21.19 4.60
N THR A 183 -10.09 -21.61 3.84
CA THR A 183 -10.65 -20.84 2.72
C THR A 183 -11.14 -19.45 3.15
N SER A 184 -10.99 -19.09 4.44
CA SER A 184 -10.95 -17.71 4.91
C SER A 184 -9.70 -16.95 4.44
N THR A 185 -9.29 -17.10 3.18
CA THR A 185 -9.25 -15.85 2.41
C THR A 185 -10.59 -15.22 2.72
N ILE A 186 -10.63 -14.23 3.63
CA ILE A 186 -11.82 -13.39 3.74
C ILE A 186 -12.10 -13.07 2.28
N GLU A 187 -13.19 -13.61 1.76
CA GLU A 187 -13.71 -13.13 0.50
C GLU A 187 -13.78 -11.65 0.79
N PHE A 188 -12.85 -10.88 0.22
CA PHE A 188 -12.82 -9.44 0.36
C PHE A 188 -14.02 -9.01 -0.45
N ASN A 189 -15.20 -9.30 0.09
CA ASN A 189 -16.50 -9.13 -0.49
C ASN A 189 -16.44 -7.70 -0.95
N ASP A 190 -16.46 -7.55 -2.26
CA ASP A 190 -16.04 -6.36 -2.96
C ASP A 190 -16.75 -5.13 -2.37
N GLY A 191 -17.99 -5.28 -1.89
CA GLY A 191 -18.73 -4.18 -1.28
C GLY A 191 -18.18 -3.68 0.05
N THR A 192 -17.72 -4.57 0.94
CA THR A 192 -17.42 -4.22 2.34
C THR A 192 -16.08 -3.51 2.50
N VAL A 193 -14.98 -4.11 2.02
CA VAL A 193 -13.65 -3.51 2.18
C VAL A 193 -13.46 -2.31 1.24
N LEU A 194 -14.03 -2.34 0.02
CA LEU A 194 -13.98 -1.17 -0.86
C LEU A 194 -14.78 0.01 -0.29
N SER A 195 -15.90 -0.24 0.41
CA SER A 195 -16.64 0.83 1.12
C SER A 195 -15.74 1.56 2.13
N LEU A 196 -15.04 0.81 2.99
CA LEU A 196 -14.07 1.36 3.93
C LEU A 196 -12.96 2.15 3.22
N LEU A 197 -12.36 1.60 2.16
CA LEU A 197 -11.28 2.27 1.43
C LEU A 197 -11.75 3.54 0.72
N ASN A 198 -12.97 3.55 0.18
CA ASN A 198 -13.57 4.74 -0.43
C ASN A 198 -13.88 5.82 0.61
N GLU A 199 -14.40 5.45 1.78
CA GLU A 199 -14.60 6.38 2.90
C GLU A 199 -13.28 7.03 3.35
N LEU A 200 -12.23 6.22 3.50
CA LEU A 200 -10.90 6.70 3.85
C LEU A 200 -10.33 7.62 2.78
N ARG A 201 -10.48 7.27 1.49
CA ARG A 201 -10.05 8.10 0.36
C ARG A 201 -10.73 9.46 0.39
N ASN A 202 -12.05 9.50 0.57
CA ASN A 202 -12.81 10.75 0.62
C ASN A 202 -12.38 11.63 1.81
N SER A 203 -12.15 11.01 2.97
CA SER A 203 -11.68 11.73 4.17
C SER A 203 -10.26 12.26 4.01
N LEU A 204 -9.39 11.51 3.34
CA LEU A 204 -8.03 11.93 2.99
C LEU A 204 -8.01 13.05 1.97
N ASP A 205 -8.83 12.99 0.93
CA ASP A 205 -8.92 14.02 -0.09
C ASP A 205 -9.29 15.36 0.53
N LYS A 206 -10.32 15.36 1.41
CA LYS A 206 -10.67 16.55 2.21
C LYS A 206 -9.49 17.06 3.05
N LYS A 207 -8.76 16.16 3.71
CA LYS A 207 -7.62 16.54 4.56
C LYS A 207 -6.45 17.10 3.76
N ILE A 208 -6.17 16.53 2.59
CA ILE A 208 -5.14 16.97 1.66
C ILE A 208 -5.48 18.36 1.15
N SER A 209 -6.71 18.60 0.67
CA SER A 209 -7.16 19.92 0.21
C SER A 209 -7.04 20.98 1.31
N GLN A 210 -7.47 20.66 2.54
CA GLN A 210 -7.31 21.57 3.69
C GLN A 210 -5.85 21.93 3.99
N ILE A 211 -4.91 21.01 3.81
CA ILE A 211 -3.48 21.31 4.03
C ILE A 211 -2.92 22.10 2.86
N GLN A 212 -3.34 21.81 1.63
CA GLN A 212 -2.94 22.59 0.44
C GLN A 212 -3.40 24.04 0.54
N GLU A 213 -4.67 24.28 0.89
CA GLU A 213 -5.20 25.63 1.15
C GLU A 213 -4.41 26.34 2.26
N LYS A 214 -4.08 25.63 3.36
CA LYS A 214 -3.26 26.19 4.45
C LYS A 214 -1.82 26.50 4.05
N LEU A 215 -1.27 25.79 3.06
CA LEU A 215 0.05 26.11 2.54
C LEU A 215 0.03 27.40 1.72
N GLY A 216 -1.11 27.78 1.14
CA GLY A 216 -1.29 29.07 0.46
C GLY A 216 -0.32 29.29 -0.70
N LEU A 217 0.02 28.23 -1.45
CA LEU A 217 1.03 28.29 -2.50
C LEU A 217 0.56 29.08 -3.73
N GLU A 218 -0.75 29.16 -3.92
CA GLU A 218 -1.42 29.96 -4.94
C GLU A 218 -1.21 31.48 -4.75
N ASN A 219 -0.84 31.91 -3.54
CA ASN A 219 -0.60 33.31 -3.20
C ASN A 219 0.87 33.72 -3.29
N LEU A 220 1.76 32.83 -3.75
CA LEU A 220 3.19 33.12 -3.83
C LEU A 220 3.48 34.10 -4.97
N ASP A 221 4.24 35.16 -4.65
CA ASP A 221 4.79 36.07 -5.65
C ASP A 221 5.95 35.37 -6.40
N PRO A 222 5.81 35.08 -7.72
CA PRO A 222 6.84 34.40 -8.48
C PRO A 222 8.16 35.18 -8.55
N VAL A 223 8.11 36.52 -8.53
CA VAL A 223 9.30 37.37 -8.61
C VAL A 223 10.08 37.31 -7.31
N LYS A 224 9.40 37.43 -6.16
CA LYS A 224 10.05 37.26 -4.84
C LYS A 224 10.67 35.87 -4.71
N LEU A 225 9.94 34.84 -5.14
CA LEU A 225 10.43 33.46 -5.13
C LEU A 225 11.70 33.29 -5.98
N TRP A 226 11.69 33.79 -7.21
CA TRP A 226 12.85 33.69 -8.11
C TRP A 226 14.07 34.47 -7.64
N ASN A 227 13.87 35.62 -6.99
CA ASN A 227 14.95 36.39 -6.39
C ASN A 227 15.68 35.62 -5.26
N LEU A 228 14.98 34.74 -4.56
CA LEU A 228 15.54 33.92 -3.47
C LEU A 228 16.26 32.67 -4.00
N VAL A 229 15.71 32.02 -5.02
CA VAL A 229 16.27 30.77 -5.59
C VAL A 229 17.68 30.98 -6.17
N LYS A 230 17.96 32.16 -6.74
CA LYS A 230 19.24 32.49 -7.41
C LYS A 230 19.63 31.41 -8.45
N ARG A 231 20.94 31.20 -8.69
CA ARG A 231 21.48 30.16 -9.59
C ARG A 231 21.56 28.77 -8.96
N ASN A 232 20.94 28.54 -7.79
CA ASN A 232 21.01 27.22 -7.15
C ASN A 232 20.18 26.21 -7.94
N LYS A 233 20.77 25.04 -8.23
CA LYS A 233 20.04 23.94 -8.90
C LYS A 233 18.90 23.39 -8.04
N VAL A 234 19.06 23.44 -6.71
CA VAL A 234 18.07 23.03 -5.71
C VAL A 234 17.99 24.09 -4.63
N PHE A 235 16.78 24.53 -4.28
CA PHE A 235 16.53 25.52 -3.24
C PHE A 235 15.51 24.99 -2.23
N HIS A 236 15.76 25.20 -0.94
CA HIS A 236 14.88 24.74 0.14
C HIS A 236 14.09 25.90 0.71
N ILE A 237 12.78 25.71 0.88
CA ILE A 237 11.88 26.68 1.53
C ILE A 237 11.44 26.09 2.87
N ASP A 238 11.90 26.69 3.96
CA ASP A 238 11.40 26.45 5.31
C ASP A 238 10.26 27.43 5.65
N GLU A 239 9.74 27.35 6.89
CA GLU A 239 8.64 28.18 7.38
C GLU A 239 8.96 29.67 7.29
N VAL A 240 10.17 30.08 7.69
CA VAL A 240 10.59 31.48 7.73
C VAL A 240 10.65 32.05 6.31
N ILE A 241 11.17 31.28 5.35
CA ILE A 241 11.23 31.70 3.95
C ILE A 241 9.83 31.75 3.35
N LEU A 242 8.97 30.78 3.64
CA LEU A 242 7.60 30.75 3.12
C LEU A 242 6.80 31.98 3.56
N GLU A 243 6.86 32.33 4.85
CA GLU A 243 6.19 33.52 5.40
C GLU A 243 6.66 34.81 4.72
N LYS A 244 7.97 34.97 4.48
CA LYS A 244 8.54 36.15 3.81
C LYS A 244 8.05 36.30 2.37
N ILE A 245 7.85 35.19 1.65
CA ILE A 245 7.37 35.23 0.25
C ILE A 245 5.87 35.50 0.20
N GLN A 246 5.12 35.08 1.21
CA GLN A 246 3.67 35.27 1.30
C GLN A 246 3.25 36.66 1.82
N GLN A 247 4.12 37.36 2.56
CA GLN A 247 3.88 38.76 2.95
C GLN A 247 3.90 39.65 1.70
N LYS A 248 2.80 40.38 1.47
CA LYS A 248 2.67 41.36 0.37
C LYS A 248 3.69 42.48 0.52
#